data_AF-A0A951FDQ1-F1
#
_entry.id   AF-A0A951FDQ1-F1
#
_cell.length_a   1.000
_cell.length_b   1.000
_cell.length_c   1.000
_cell.angle_alpha   90.00
_cell.angle_beta   90.00
_cell.angle_gamma   90.00
#
_symmetry.space_group_name_H-M   'P 1'
#
loop_
_entity.id
_entity.type
_entity.pdbx_description
1 polymer ?
#
loop_
_entity_poly.entity_id
_entity_poly.type
_entity_poly.pdbx_seq_one_letter_code
_entity_poly.pdbx_strand_id
1 'polypeptide(L)'
;MAASIPAANVDTIIFACEAGMGSSIMGVNALKKKLKQANVNVNVVHKSVRALPADAKVVLTHKGLAEGARQKVPGAVVVAFSQFLNDPIFDKVVQALKDGQDLQEVR
;
A
#
# COMPACT_ATOMS: atom_id res chain seq x y z
N MET A 1 -10.38 8.67 -13.40
CA MET A 1 -8.99 8.42 -13.86
C MET A 1 -8.37 7.51 -12.84
N ALA A 2 -7.98 6.29 -13.22
CA ALA A 2 -7.36 5.36 -12.27
C ALA A 2 -5.96 5.88 -11.94
N ALA A 3 -5.63 6.02 -10.66
CA ALA A 3 -4.28 6.39 -10.28
C ALA A 3 -3.36 5.20 -10.59
N SER A 4 -2.36 5.43 -11.43
CA SER A 4 -1.30 4.47 -11.72
C SER A 4 0.04 5.16 -11.55
N ILE A 5 0.96 4.53 -10.83
CA ILE A 5 2.31 5.06 -10.63
C ILE A 5 3.35 4.01 -11.07
N PRO A 6 4.35 4.38 -11.88
CA PRO A 6 5.43 3.47 -12.20
C PRO A 6 6.17 3.06 -10.93
N ALA A 7 6.48 1.77 -10.81
CA ALA A 7 7.23 1.22 -9.68
C ALA A 7 8.53 1.98 -9.37
N ALA A 8 9.21 2.49 -10.40
CA ALA A 8 10.42 3.29 -10.26
C ALA A 8 10.24 4.58 -9.44
N ASN A 9 9.01 5.12 -9.36
CA ASN A 9 8.68 6.31 -8.58
C ASN A 9 8.08 5.97 -7.21
N VAL A 10 8.00 4.69 -6.84
CA VAL A 10 7.45 4.24 -5.56
C VAL A 10 8.58 4.08 -4.56
N ASP A 11 8.87 5.15 -3.83
CA ASP A 11 9.89 5.14 -2.78
C ASP A 11 9.33 4.71 -1.42
N THR A 12 8.06 5.07 -1.18
CA THR A 12 7.38 4.87 0.10
C THR A 12 5.96 4.36 -0.10
N ILE A 13 5.63 3.28 0.61
CA ILE A 13 4.29 2.71 0.71
C ILE A 13 3.73 3.05 2.09
N ILE A 14 2.54 3.64 2.12
CA ILE A 14 1.85 3.96 3.36
C ILE A 14 0.82 2.87 3.66
N PHE A 15 1.00 2.18 4.76
CA PHE A 15 0.03 1.22 5.28
C PHE A 15 -0.96 1.97 6.18
N ALA A 16 -2.19 2.11 5.71
CA ALA A 16 -3.26 2.83 6.40
C ALA A 16 -4.21 1.87 7.12
N CYS A 17 -4.40 2.12 8.42
CA CYS A 17 -5.38 1.39 9.24
C CYS A 17 -6.24 2.34 10.09
N GLU A 18 -7.33 1.82 10.66
CA GLU A 18 -8.29 2.61 11.43
C GLU A 18 -7.69 3.19 12.71
N ALA A 19 -7.01 2.35 13.51
CA ALA A 19 -6.51 2.71 14.85
C ALA A 19 -5.09 3.30 14.87
N GLY A 20 -4.35 3.24 13.76
CA GLY A 20 -3.10 4.00 13.61
C GLY A 20 -2.01 3.79 14.67
N MET A 21 -1.74 2.55 15.13
CA MET A 21 -0.42 2.10 15.63
C MET A 21 -0.41 0.68 16.23
N GLY A 22 -1.57 0.14 16.65
CA GLY A 22 -1.61 -1.14 17.38
C GLY A 22 -2.05 -2.39 16.61
N SER A 23 -2.94 -2.28 15.62
CA SER A 23 -3.70 -3.44 15.15
C SER A 23 -3.18 -4.12 13.88
N SER A 24 -2.17 -3.59 13.19
CA SER A 24 -1.78 -4.11 11.86
C SER A 24 -0.29 -4.18 11.58
N ILE A 25 0.52 -4.26 12.65
CA ILE A 25 1.96 -4.56 12.56
C ILE A 25 2.20 -5.85 11.77
N MET A 26 1.30 -6.82 11.87
CA MET A 26 1.36 -8.08 11.13
C MET A 26 1.36 -7.88 9.60
N GLY A 27 0.48 -7.02 9.07
CA GLY A 27 0.41 -6.74 7.63
C GLY A 27 1.64 -5.98 7.13
N VAL A 28 2.13 -5.03 7.92
CA VAL A 28 3.36 -4.28 7.61
C VAL A 28 4.57 -5.21 7.55
N ASN A 29 4.71 -6.11 8.53
CA ASN A 29 5.81 -7.07 8.56
C ASN A 29 5.73 -8.09 7.43
N ALA A 30 4.52 -8.56 7.10
CA ALA A 30 4.30 -9.45 5.95
C ALA A 30 4.73 -8.78 4.64
N LEU A 31 4.31 -7.53 4.41
CA LEU A 31 4.69 -6.76 3.22
C LEU A 31 6.20 -6.50 3.18
N LYS A 32 6.79 -6.02 4.28
CA LYS A 32 8.25 -5.78 4.39
C LYS A 32 9.04 -7.06 4.10
N LYS A 33 8.59 -8.20 4.63
CA LYS A 33 9.22 -9.50 4.38
C LYS A 33 9.19 -9.86 2.90
N LYS A 34 8.05 -9.68 2.22
CA LYS A 34 7.91 -9.94 0.78
C LYS A 34 8.75 -8.99 -0.07
N LEU A 35 8.75 -7.68 0.22
CA LEU A 35 9.60 -6.71 -0.46
C LEU A 35 11.09 -7.06 -0.33
N LYS A 36 11.52 -7.46 0.88
CA LYS A 36 12.88 -7.91 1.14
C LYS A 36 13.22 -9.19 0.37
N GLN A 37 12.31 -10.15 0.29
CA GLN A 37 12.47 -11.39 -0.51
C GLN A 37 12.55 -11.10 -2.02
N ALA A 38 11.82 -10.09 -2.49
CA ALA A 38 11.85 -9.64 -3.88
C ALA A 38 13.05 -8.73 -4.20
N ASN A 39 13.88 -8.40 -3.20
CA ASN A 39 15.00 -7.46 -3.30
C ASN A 39 14.58 -6.05 -3.74
N VAL A 40 13.37 -5.64 -3.34
CA VAL A 40 12.77 -4.33 -3.63
C VAL A 40 13.03 -3.40 -2.44
N ASN A 41 13.75 -2.30 -2.67
CA ASN A 41 14.14 -1.36 -1.62
C ASN A 41 13.12 -0.21 -1.48
N VAL A 42 11.95 -0.53 -0.91
CA VAL A 42 10.84 0.43 -0.71
C VAL A 42 10.56 0.60 0.78
N ASN A 43 10.37 1.84 1.21
CA ASN A 43 10.07 2.13 2.60
C ASN A 43 8.59 1.88 2.90
N VAL A 44 8.28 1.21 4.02
CA VAL A 44 6.88 0.95 4.42
C VAL A 44 6.61 1.66 5.73
N VAL A 45 5.70 2.65 5.68
CA VAL A 45 5.34 3.51 6.81
C VAL A 45 3.90 3.21 7.23
N HIS A 46 3.65 3.03 8.52
CA HIS A 46 2.30 2.83 9.04
C HIS A 46 1.69 4.16 9.47
N LYS A 47 0.50 4.50 8.95
CA LYS A 47 -0.28 5.69 9.33
C LYS A 47 -1.76 5.35 9.50
N SER A 48 -2.53 6.25 10.09
CA SER A 48 -3.98 6.13 10.07
C SER A 48 -4.54 6.69 8.77
N VAL A 49 -5.70 6.19 8.32
CA VAL A 49 -6.39 6.70 7.12
C VAL A 49 -6.65 8.21 7.23
N ARG A 50 -6.92 8.70 8.45
CA ARG A 50 -7.14 10.14 8.73
C ARG A 50 -5.86 10.97 8.65
N ALA A 51 -4.71 10.38 8.96
CA ALA A 51 -3.39 11.03 8.96
C ALA A 51 -2.58 10.74 7.69
N LEU A 52 -3.23 10.27 6.62
CA LEU A 52 -2.61 10.12 5.31
C LEU A 52 -2.14 11.49 4.80
N PRO A 53 -0.87 11.64 4.44
CA PRO A 53 -0.35 12.89 3.92
C PRO A 53 -0.75 13.03 2.45
N ALA A 54 -0.89 14.28 1.97
CA ALA A 54 -1.38 14.56 0.62
C ALA A 54 -0.40 14.18 -0.49
N ASP A 55 0.88 14.03 -0.15
CA ASP A 55 1.97 13.58 -1.02
C ASP A 55 2.09 12.04 -1.09
N ALA A 56 1.18 11.31 -0.43
CA ALA A 56 1.15 9.86 -0.50
C ALA A 56 1.00 9.40 -1.96
N LYS A 57 1.97 8.62 -2.43
CA LYS A 57 1.95 8.03 -3.77
C LYS A 57 1.20 6.69 -3.79
N VAL A 58 1.49 5.84 -2.81
CA VAL A 58 0.91 4.49 -2.69
C VAL A 58 0.40 4.27 -1.27
N VAL A 59 -0.86 3.86 -1.16
CA VAL A 59 -1.53 3.58 0.10
C VAL A 59 -2.10 2.17 0.07
N LEU A 60 -1.68 1.32 1.01
CA LEU A 60 -2.30 0.02 1.26
C LEU A 60 -3.25 0.14 2.44
N THR A 61 -4.50 -0.29 2.27
CA THR A 61 -5.52 -0.23 3.32
C THR A 61 -6.49 -1.40 3.20
N HIS A 62 -7.21 -1.71 4.28
CA HIS A 62 -8.24 -2.73 4.23
C HIS A 62 -9.42 -2.29 3.36
N LYS A 63 -10.09 -3.21 2.66
CA LYS A 63 -11.22 -2.90 1.76
C LYS A 63 -12.31 -2.04 2.40
N GLY A 64 -12.58 -2.23 3.69
CA GLY A 64 -13.58 -1.47 4.44
C GLY A 64 -13.21 0.01 4.66
N LEU A 65 -11.93 0.36 4.51
CA LEU A 65 -11.39 1.71 4.69
C LEU A 65 -10.82 2.30 3.39
N ALA A 66 -10.85 1.54 2.30
CA ALA A 66 -10.34 1.97 1.00
C ALA A 66 -11.05 3.21 0.49
N GLU A 67 -12.36 3.30 0.69
CA GLU A 67 -13.15 4.46 0.27
C GLU A 67 -12.70 5.74 0.99
N GLY A 68 -12.50 5.69 2.30
CA GLY A 68 -12.01 6.83 3.08
C GLY A 68 -10.58 7.26 2.70
N ALA A 69 -9.71 6.28 2.40
CA ALA A 69 -8.36 6.58 1.91
C ALA A 69 -8.39 7.29 0.54
N ARG A 70 -9.23 6.81 -0.39
CA ARG A 70 -9.40 7.42 -1.72
C ARG A 70 -9.95 8.84 -1.63
N GLN A 71 -10.92 9.08 -0.75
CA GLN A 71 -11.44 10.43 -0.53
C GLN A 71 -10.37 11.37 0.02
N LYS A 72 -9.45 10.86 0.86
CA LYS A 72 -8.37 11.67 1.45
C LYS A 72 -7.24 11.95 0.46
N VAL A 73 -6.87 10.96 -0.34
CA VAL A 73 -5.78 11.03 -1.32
C VAL A 73 -6.24 10.55 -2.71
N PRO A 74 -7.06 11.34 -3.42
CA PRO A 74 -7.65 10.94 -4.71
C PRO A 74 -6.62 10.77 -5.84
N GLY A 75 -5.41 11.34 -5.68
CA GLY A 75 -4.31 11.18 -6.63
C GLY A 75 -3.37 10.02 -6.32
N ALA A 76 -3.55 9.35 -5.17
CA ALA A 76 -2.69 8.25 -4.75
C ALA A 76 -3.23 6.90 -5.24
N VAL A 77 -2.32 5.95 -5.42
CA VAL A 77 -2.68 4.56 -5.71
C VAL A 77 -3.13 3.89 -4.43
N VAL A 78 -4.45 3.75 -4.26
CA VAL A 78 -5.05 3.08 -3.10
C VAL A 78 -5.29 1.60 -3.43
N VAL A 79 -4.52 0.73 -2.78
CA VAL A 79 -4.63 -0.72 -2.91
C VAL A 79 -5.41 -1.26 -1.71
N ALA A 80 -6.60 -1.80 -2.00
CA ALA A 80 -7.47 -2.41 -1.01
C ALA A 80 -7.10 -3.90 -0.82
N PHE A 81 -6.76 -4.32 0.41
CA PHE A 81 -6.58 -5.73 0.75
C PHE A 81 -7.69 -6.22 1.69
N SER A 82 -7.93 -7.53 1.71
CA SER A 82 -8.91 -8.18 2.59
C SER A 82 -8.26 -9.01 3.70
N GLN A 83 -7.08 -9.59 3.44
CA GLN A 83 -6.39 -10.45 4.40
C GLN A 83 -5.04 -9.84 4.81
N PHE A 84 -4.64 -9.93 6.08
CA PHE A 84 -3.34 -9.39 6.52
C PHE A 84 -2.16 -10.35 6.30
N LEU A 85 -2.41 -11.67 6.29
CA LEU A 85 -1.37 -12.70 6.34
C LEU A 85 -1.10 -13.39 5.00
N ASN A 86 -2.06 -13.42 4.07
CA ASN A 86 -1.96 -14.22 2.83
C ASN A 86 -2.76 -13.60 1.69
N ASP A 87 -2.85 -12.27 1.63
CA ASP A 87 -3.54 -11.65 0.51
C ASP A 87 -2.67 -11.71 -0.75
N PRO A 88 -3.17 -12.28 -1.86
CA PRO A 88 -2.44 -12.33 -3.14
C PRO A 88 -2.14 -10.92 -3.67
N ILE A 89 -2.84 -9.90 -3.20
CA ILE A 89 -2.56 -8.51 -3.56
C ILE A 89 -1.16 -8.08 -3.12
N PHE A 90 -0.66 -8.55 -1.96
CA PHE A 90 0.70 -8.22 -1.55
C PHE A 90 1.74 -8.80 -2.52
N ASP A 91 1.53 -10.02 -3.00
CA ASP A 91 2.43 -10.62 -4.00
C ASP A 91 2.36 -9.87 -5.33
N LYS A 92 1.16 -9.49 -5.78
CA LYS A 92 0.98 -8.69 -6.99
C LYS A 92 1.69 -7.34 -6.91
N VAL A 93 1.54 -6.63 -5.79
CA VAL A 93 2.21 -5.33 -5.57
C VAL A 93 3.72 -5.51 -5.56
N VAL A 94 4.22 -6.52 -4.86
CA VAL A 94 5.66 -6.78 -4.76
C VAL A 94 6.25 -7.20 -6.12
N GLN A 95 5.56 -8.06 -6.88
CA GLN A 95 5.97 -8.44 -8.23
C GLN A 95 5.95 -7.24 -9.18
N ALA A 96 4.89 -6.43 -9.17
CA ALA A 96 4.83 -5.21 -9.98
C ALA A 96 6.00 -4.27 -9.65
N LEU A 97 6.33 -4.09 -8.38
CA LEU A 97 7.49 -3.29 -7.95
C LEU A 97 8.81 -3.88 -8.42
N LYS A 98 8.93 -5.21 -8.38
CA LYS A 98 10.14 -5.94 -8.78
C LYS A 98 10.36 -5.89 -10.30
N ASP A 99 9.30 -6.09 -11.08
CA ASP A 99 9.34 -6.11 -12.54
C ASP A 99 9.32 -4.69 -13.15
N GLY A 100 9.24 -3.65 -12.30
CA GLY A 100 9.18 -2.27 -12.76
C GLY A 100 7.84 -1.90 -13.40
N GLN A 101 6.79 -2.67 -13.16
CA GLN A 101 5.46 -2.45 -13.73
C GLN A 101 4.70 -1.33 -13.00
N ASP A 102 3.76 -0.72 -13.72
CA ASP A 102 2.90 0.31 -13.14
C ASP A 102 2.00 -0.27 -12.05
N LEU A 103 2.09 0.32 -10.86
CA LEU A 103 1.21 0.03 -9.75
C LEU A 103 -0.12 0.72 -10.02
N GLN A 104 -1.14 -0.09 -10.31
CA GLN A 104 -2.49 0.39 -10.56
C GLN A 104 -3.33 0.30 -9.29
N GLU A 105 -4.24 1.25 -9.14
CA GLU A 105 -5.23 1.24 -8.07
C GLU A 105 -6.10 -0.02 -8.17
N VAL A 106 -6.05 -0.89 -7.15
CA VAL A 106 -6.85 -2.11 -7.08
C VAL A 106 -8.10 -1.82 -6.26
N ARG A 107 -9.26 -2.00 -6.90
CA ARG A 107 -10.58 -1.76 -6.29
C ARG A 107 -11.15 -2.96 -5.56
#